data_AF-A0A6L5FRZ7-F1
#
_entry.id   AF-A0A6L5FRZ7-F1
#
_cell.length_a   1.000
_cell.length_b   1.000
_cell.length_c   1.000
_cell.angle_alpha   90.00
_cell.angle_beta   90.00
_cell.angle_gamma   90.00
#
_symmetry.space_group_name_H-M   'P 1'
#
loop_
_entity.id
_entity.type
_entity.pdbx_description
1 polymer ?
#
loop_
_entity_poly.entity_id
_entity_poly.type
_entity_poly.pdbx_seq_one_letter_code
_entity_poly.pdbx_strand_id
1 'polypeptide(L)' 'MRYRVYSGPSGTRSISPLEKDKLLFKEFGALDDAFAWAQHVGTTGRVALLIEGDDGTHLTKHEIAGALRHRDRQEAFAQ' A
#
# COMPACT_ATOMS: atom_id res chain seq x y z
N MET A 1 9.27 -10.88 -9.39
CA MET A 1 8.69 -10.48 -8.08
C MET A 1 7.30 -9.96 -8.34
N ARG A 2 6.33 -10.35 -7.51
CA ARG A 2 4.94 -9.89 -7.55
C ARG A 2 4.59 -9.31 -6.19
N TYR A 3 3.99 -8.13 -6.22
CA TYR A 3 3.53 -7.40 -5.05
C TYR A 3 2.01 -7.31 -5.09
N ARG A 4 1.34 -7.57 -3.96
CA ARG A 4 -0.10 -7.45 -3.79
C ARG A 4 -0.40 -6.27 -2.90
N VAL A 5 -1.17 -5.32 -3.40
CA VAL A 5 -1.67 -4.20 -2.60
C VAL A 5 -3.12 -4.47 -2.21
N TYR A 6 -3.35 -4.71 -0.93
CA TYR A 6 -4.69 -4.87 -0.36
C TYR A 6 -5.24 -3.48 0.01
N SER A 7 -6.50 -3.21 -0.35
CA SER A 7 -7.12 -1.91 -0.09
C SER A 7 -8.51 -2.02 0.50
N GLY A 8 -8.87 -1.07 1.36
CA GLY A 8 -10.15 -1.05 2.05
C GLY A 8 -10.66 0.36 2.35
N PRO A 9 -11.81 0.47 3.02
CA PRO A 9 -12.40 1.76 3.40
C PRO A 9 -11.45 2.61 4.26
N SER A 10 -11.52 3.92 4.09
CA SER A 10 -10.89 4.86 5.01
C SER A 10 -11.47 4.67 6.42
N GLY A 11 -10.64 4.27 7.38
CA GLY A 11 -11.05 3.99 8.77
C GLY A 11 -10.71 2.59 9.26
N THR A 12 -10.40 1.65 8.35
CA THR A 12 -9.89 0.32 8.74
C THR A 12 -8.58 0.50 9.53
N ARG A 13 -8.57 0.03 10.78
CA ARG A 13 -7.44 0.19 11.71
C ARG A 13 -6.36 -0.87 11.49
N SER A 14 -6.77 -2.13 11.49
CA SER A 14 -5.91 -3.30 11.34
C SER A 14 -6.69 -4.36 10.57
N ILE A 15 -6.00 -5.19 9.79
CA ILE A 15 -6.61 -6.33 9.09
C ILE A 15 -6.14 -7.61 9.78
N SER A 16 -7.08 -8.44 10.25
CA SER A 16 -6.76 -9.79 10.70
C SER A 16 -6.47 -10.71 9.51
N PRO A 17 -5.68 -11.78 9.64
CA PRO A 17 -5.40 -12.70 8.52
C PRO A 17 -6.65 -13.23 7.80
N LEU A 18 -7.72 -13.50 8.55
CA LEU A 18 -9.03 -13.93 8.02
C LEU A 18 -9.78 -12.82 7.27
N GLU A 19 -9.60 -11.56 7.67
CA GLU A 19 -10.17 -10.41 6.96
C GLU A 19 -9.39 -10.15 5.68
N LYS A 20 -8.07 -10.35 5.68
CA LYS A 20 -7.20 -10.21 4.50
C LYS A 20 -7.67 -11.08 3.35
N ASP A 21 -8.05 -12.33 3.63
CA ASP A 21 -8.53 -13.28 2.62
C ASP A 21 -9.78 -12.78 1.87
N LYS A 22 -10.57 -11.92 2.52
CA LYS A 22 -11.79 -11.33 1.95
C LYS A 22 -11.54 -9.99 1.24
N LEU A 23 -10.33 -9.43 1.34
CA LEU A 23 -10.01 -8.15 0.75
C LEU A 23 -9.60 -8.31 -0.72
N LEU A 24 -10.09 -7.39 -1.54
CA LEU A 24 -9.60 -7.24 -2.90
C LEU A 24 -8.17 -6.71 -2.86
N PHE A 25 -7.31 -7.33 -3.67
CA PHE A 25 -5.95 -6.87 -3.93
C PHE A 25 -5.74 -6.63 -5.41
N LYS A 26 -4.73 -5.81 -5.71
CA LYS A 26 -4.20 -5.64 -7.06
C LYS A 26 -2.73 -6.05 -7.08
N GLU A 27 -2.34 -6.78 -8.13
CA GLU A 27 -0.97 -7.27 -8.32
C GLU A 27 -0.13 -6.32 -9.17
N PHE A 28 1.16 -6.21 -8.82
CA PHE A 28 2.16 -5.38 -9.49
C PHE A 28 3.48 -6.14 -9.63
N GLY A 29 4.24 -5.84 -10.68
CA GLY A 29 5.56 -6.44 -10.90
C GLY A 29 6.71 -5.76 -10.14
N ALA A 30 6.50 -4.53 -9.68
CA ALA A 30 7.49 -3.74 -8.96
C ALA A 30 6.89 -3.11 -7.69
N LEU A 31 7.74 -2.94 -6.66
CA LEU A 31 7.36 -2.32 -5.40
C LEU A 31 7.01 -0.83 -5.59
N ASP A 32 7.71 -0.15 -6.49
CA ASP A 32 7.42 1.24 -6.86
C ASP A 32 6.02 1.42 -7.44
N ASP A 33 5.57 0.50 -8.30
CA ASP A 33 4.21 0.51 -8.86
C ASP A 33 3.16 0.23 -7.77
N ALA A 34 3.48 -0.68 -6.84
CA ALA A 34 2.63 -0.96 -5.69
C ALA A 34 2.48 0.30 -4.79
N PHE A 35 3.55 1.06 -4.57
CA PHE A 35 3.48 2.34 -3.86
C PHE A 35 2.74 3.43 -4.62
N ALA A 36 2.94 3.54 -5.94
CA ALA A 36 2.20 4.49 -6.77
C ALA A 36 0.69 4.21 -6.71
N TRP A 37 0.29 2.93 -6.75
CA TRP A 37 -1.09 2.53 -6.54
C TRP A 37 -1.59 2.80 -5.12
N ALA A 38 -0.76 2.57 -4.10
CA ALA A 38 -1.10 2.86 -2.71
C ALA A 38 -1.37 4.36 -2.47
N GLN A 39 -0.62 5.23 -3.16
CA GLN A 39 -0.87 6.67 -3.15
C GLN A 39 -2.19 7.01 -3.86
N HIS A 40 -2.38 6.47 -5.06
CA HIS A 40 -3.59 6.69 -5.87
C HIS A 40 -4.87 6.24 -5.15
N VAL A 41 -4.87 5.06 -4.50
CA VAL A 41 -6.05 4.59 -3.79
C VAL A 41 -6.43 5.52 -2.64
N GLY A 42 -5.44 6.14 -2.00
CA GLY A 42 -5.61 7.20 -0.99
C GLY A 42 -6.45 8.38 -1.48
N THR A 43 -6.29 8.78 -2.74
CA THR A 43 -7.02 9.92 -3.33
C THR A 43 -8.45 9.56 -3.75
N THR A 44 -8.83 8.28 -3.71
CA THR A 44 -10.16 7.77 -4.12
C THR A 44 -11.08 7.46 -2.93
N GLY A 45 -10.72 7.87 -1.71
CA GLY A 45 -11.50 7.60 -0.49
C GLY A 45 -11.30 6.20 0.09
N ARG A 46 -10.33 5.44 -0.44
CA ARG A 46 -9.87 4.16 0.10
C ARG A 46 -8.45 4.32 0.61
N VAL A 47 -7.92 3.29 1.28
CA VAL A 47 -6.52 3.29 1.73
C VAL A 47 -5.89 1.94 1.44
N ALA A 48 -4.60 1.96 1.08
CA ALA A 48 -3.78 0.76 1.10
C ALA A 48 -3.61 0.31 2.55
N LEU A 49 -3.82 -0.97 2.79
CA LEU A 49 -3.82 -1.53 4.13
C LEU A 49 -2.66 -2.51 4.35
N LEU A 50 -2.19 -3.15 3.27
CA LEU A 50 -1.09 -4.10 3.28
C LEU A 50 -0.45 -4.18 1.89
N ILE A 51 0.88 -4.26 1.84
CA ILE A 51 1.64 -4.68 0.65
C ILE A 51 2.39 -5.96 1.00
N GLU A 52 2.20 -7.01 0.23
CA GLU A 52 2.95 -8.26 0.36
C GLU A 52 3.67 -8.60 -0.94
N GLY A 53 4.94 -9.03 -0.85
CA GLY A 53 5.74 -9.49 -1.97
C GLY A 53 6.12 -10.96 -1.84
N ASP A 54 6.33 -11.65 -2.97
CA ASP A 54 6.91 -13.01 -2.97
C ASP A 54 8.37 -13.07 -2.50
N ASP A 55 9.01 -11.91 -2.35
CA ASP A 55 10.36 -11.70 -1.82
C ASP A 55 10.42 -11.56 -0.29
N GLY A 56 9.27 -11.72 0.40
CA GLY A 56 9.16 -11.53 1.84
C GLY A 56 8.81 -10.11 2.27
N THR A 57 8.60 -9.18 1.32
CA THR A 57 8.07 -7.84 1.62
C THR A 57 6.73 -7.97 2.34
N HIS A 58 6.60 -7.29 3.47
CA HIS A 58 5.35 -7.19 4.22
C HIS A 58 5.26 -5.80 4.85
N LEU A 59 4.44 -4.93 4.27
CA LEU A 59 4.30 -3.54 4.70
C LEU A 59 2.89 -3.28 5.19
N THR A 60 2.76 -2.94 6.47
CA THR A 60 1.49 -2.58 7.08
C THR A 60 1.03 -1.19 6.64
N LYS A 61 -0.25 -0.88 6.85
CA LYS A 61 -0.83 0.46 6.65
C LYS A 61 0.06 1.61 7.19
N HIS A 62 0.63 1.46 8.38
CA HIS A 62 1.45 2.51 9.00
C HIS A 62 2.78 2.68 8.28
N GLU A 63 3.43 1.58 7.89
CA GLU A 63 4.68 1.61 7.12
C GLU A 63 4.47 2.16 5.72
N ILE A 64 3.37 1.79 5.06
CA ILE A 64 2.97 2.36 3.77
C ILE A 64 2.77 3.87 3.90
N ALA A 65 1.99 4.32 4.89
CA ALA A 65 1.76 5.75 5.12
C ALA A 65 3.05 6.51 5.43
N GLY A 66 3.97 5.90 6.18
CA GLY A 66 5.30 6.44 6.43
C GLY A 66 6.11 6.60 5.14
N ALA A 67 6.23 5.52 4.36
CA ALA A 67 6.96 5.50 3.10
C ALA A 67 6.42 6.51 2.08
N LEU A 68 5.09 6.62 1.95
CA LEU A 68 4.45 7.60 1.07
C LEU A 68 4.76 9.05 1.49
N ARG A 69 4.76 9.35 2.79
CA ARG A 69 5.15 10.69 3.30
C ARG A 69 6.63 11.01 3.02
N HIS A 70 7.50 10.02 3.09
CA HIS A 70 8.91 10.19 2.76
C HIS A 70 9.13 10.43 1.26
N ARG A 71 8.38 9.72 0.40
CA ARG A 71 8.44 9.90 -1.06
C ARG A 71 7.97 11.28 -1.50
N ASP A 72 6.83 11.72 -1.00
CA ASP A 72 6.27 13.06 -1.29
C ASP A 72 7.26 14.17 -0.92
N ARG A 73 7.94 14.03 0.22
CA ARG A 73 9.00 14.94 0.66
C ARG A 73 10.20 14.95 -0.30
N GLN A 74 10.65 13.80 -0.80
CA GLN A 74 11.79 13.73 -1.72
C GLN A 74 11.45 14.32 -3.09
N GLU A 75 10.24 14.09 -3.59
CA GLU A 75 9.75 14.68 -4.84
C GLU A 75 9.62 16.21 -4.73
N ALA A 76 9.21 16.74 -3.57
CA ALA A 76 9.12 18.18 -3.33
C ALA A 76 10.48 18.91 -3.28
N PHE A 77 11.56 18.21 -2.92
CA PHE A 77 12.93 18.77 -2.88
C PHE A 77 13.73 18.55 -4.17
N ALA A 78 13.22 17.75 -5.10
CA ALA A 78 13.85 17.46 -6.39
C ALA A 78 13.38 18.40 -7.52
N GLN A 79 12.54 19.40 -7.20
CA GLN A 79 12.00 20.40 -8.14
C GLN A 79 12.72 21.75 -8.02
#